data_AF-A0A2A2JW90-F1
#
_entry.id   AF-A0A2A2JW90-F1
#
_cell.length_a   1.000
_cell.length_b   1.000
_cell.length_c   1.000
_cell.angle_alpha   90.00
_cell.angle_beta   90.00
_cell.angle_gamma   90.00
#
_symmetry.space_group_name_H-M   'P 1'
#
loop_
_entity.id
_entity.type
_entity.pdbx_description
1 polymer ?
#
loop_
_entity_poly.entity_id
_entity_poly.type
_entity_poly.pdbx_seq_one_letter_code
_entity_poly.pdbx_strand_id
1 'polypeptide(L)'
;MLTSRLLLIDSIVSFVSGLVLFLAPHIVAGVIFNRPTDGVHWHLIRCIGGQIIASAYAPFKMRKSTSPPTQTVCYLLRIIPCILFLMLLFHCRSQTPDLISLKYLEWMKYFLFASLATYILALIGSGWHVGSSLFTANRIGNGLYQFDSLASVAIGATWMAVPKWLLHRQVE
;
A
#
# COMPACT_ATOMS: atom_id res chain seq x y z
N MET A 1 16.57 17.12 7.73
CA MET A 1 15.29 17.69 8.23
C MET A 1 14.10 17.43 7.29
N LEU A 2 14.23 17.67 5.97
CA LEU A 2 13.14 17.49 5.00
C LEU A 2 12.57 16.05 4.96
N THR A 3 13.45 15.04 4.90
CA THR A 3 13.08 13.61 4.95
C THR A 3 12.26 13.24 6.18
N SER A 4 12.69 13.68 7.36
CA SER A 4 11.96 13.40 8.60
C SER A 4 10.57 14.03 8.62
N ARG A 5 10.36 15.16 7.95
CA ARG A 5 9.05 15.80 7.82
C ARG A 5 8.18 15.06 6.81
N LEU A 6 8.73 14.66 5.66
CA LEU A 6 8.03 13.86 4.65
C LEU A 6 7.49 12.57 5.27
N LEU A 7 8.35 11.78 5.93
CA LEU A 7 7.95 10.52 6.55
C LEU A 7 6.96 10.70 7.71
N LEU A 8 7.04 11.82 8.44
CA LEU A 8 6.07 12.14 9.49
C LEU A 8 4.68 12.43 8.89
N ILE A 9 4.61 13.30 7.89
CA ILE A 9 3.36 13.66 7.22
C ILE A 9 2.73 12.41 6.61
N ASP A 10 3.52 11.61 5.89
CA ASP A 10 3.08 10.34 5.32
C ASP A 10 2.53 9.38 6.36
N SER A 11 3.20 9.25 7.51
CA SER A 11 2.73 8.41 8.60
C SER A 11 1.40 8.88 9.16
N ILE A 12 1.23 10.19 9.36
CA ILE A 12 -0.03 10.76 9.86
C ILE A 12 -1.15 10.53 8.86
N VAL A 13 -0.92 10.85 7.58
CA VAL A 13 -1.92 10.68 6.51
C VAL A 13 -2.30 9.20 6.35
N SER A 14 -1.32 8.31 6.38
CA SER A 14 -1.55 6.86 6.31
C SER A 14 -2.34 6.36 7.52
N PHE A 15 -1.93 6.77 8.73
CA PHE A 15 -2.61 6.34 9.96
C PHE A 15 -4.07 6.82 10.00
N VAL A 16 -4.32 8.08 9.68
CA VAL A 16 -5.69 8.64 9.64
C VAL A 16 -6.53 7.98 8.56
N SER A 17 -6.01 7.82 7.34
CA SER A 17 -6.75 7.16 6.26
C SER A 17 -7.04 5.69 6.57
N GLY A 18 -6.08 4.97 7.16
CA GLY A 18 -6.26 3.61 7.63
C GLY A 18 -7.30 3.49 8.75
N LEU A 19 -7.33 4.43 9.71
CA LEU A 19 -8.36 4.48 10.75
C LEU A 19 -9.76 4.71 10.16
N VAL A 20 -9.90 5.61 9.18
CA VAL A 20 -11.18 5.84 8.51
C VAL A 20 -11.68 4.58 7.81
N LEU A 21 -10.80 3.88 7.08
CA LEU A 21 -11.12 2.60 6.43
C LEU A 21 -11.48 1.50 7.44
N PHE A 22 -10.80 1.48 8.60
CA PHE A 22 -11.00 0.46 9.62
C PHE A 22 -12.29 0.68 10.44
N LEU A 23 -12.58 1.92 10.83
CA LEU A 23 -13.72 2.23 11.72
C LEU A 23 -15.00 2.50 10.95
N ALA A 24 -14.92 3.06 9.74
CA ALA A 24 -16.08 3.44 8.94
C ALA A 24 -16.08 2.83 7.52
N PRO A 25 -15.88 1.51 7.36
CA PRO A 25 -15.76 0.87 6.04
C PRO A 25 -17.02 1.03 5.19
N HIS A 26 -18.20 1.03 5.80
CA HIS A 26 -19.48 1.16 5.11
C HIS A 26 -19.67 2.55 4.49
N ILE A 27 -19.23 3.61 5.18
CA ILE A 27 -19.28 4.99 4.67
C ILE A 27 -18.35 5.10 3.47
N VAL A 28 -17.11 4.64 3.61
CA VAL A 28 -16.12 4.69 2.53
C VAL A 28 -16.61 3.88 1.32
N ALA A 29 -17.13 2.68 1.55
CA ALA A 29 -17.68 1.85 0.50
C ALA A 29 -18.84 2.53 -0.25
N GLY A 30 -19.77 3.14 0.48
CA GLY A 30 -20.92 3.84 -0.09
C GLY A 30 -20.55 5.11 -0.86
N VAL A 31 -19.38 5.71 -0.59
CA VAL A 31 -18.87 6.85 -1.36
C VAL A 31 -18.13 6.42 -2.62
N ILE A 32 -17.34 5.34 -2.53
CA ILE A 32 -16.42 4.93 -3.61
C ILE A 32 -17.11 4.04 -4.65
N PHE A 33 -17.89 3.05 -4.20
CA PHE A 33 -18.48 2.05 -5.07
C PHE A 33 -19.86 2.47 -5.56
N ASN A 34 -20.11 2.28 -6.86
CA ASN A 34 -21.43 2.53 -7.47
C ASN A 34 -22.43 1.39 -7.22
N ARG A 35 -22.00 0.32 -6.54
CA ARG A 35 -22.78 -0.89 -6.29
C ARG A 35 -23.01 -1.05 -4.79
N PRO A 36 -24.12 -1.70 -4.40
CA PRO A 36 -24.32 -2.04 -3.00
C PRO A 36 -23.17 -2.92 -2.51
N THR A 37 -22.71 -2.64 -1.29
CA THR A 37 -21.66 -3.40 -0.61
C THR A 37 -22.23 -4.06 0.64
N ASP A 38 -21.66 -5.19 1.02
CA ASP A 38 -22.12 -6.02 2.14
C ASP A 38 -21.03 -6.15 3.22
N GLY A 39 -21.31 -7.00 4.21
CA GLY A 39 -20.39 -7.27 5.32
C GLY A 39 -19.02 -7.84 4.89
N VAL A 40 -18.95 -8.59 3.79
CA VAL A 40 -17.69 -9.14 3.25
C VAL A 40 -16.84 -8.01 2.68
N HIS A 41 -17.44 -7.15 1.87
CA HIS A 41 -16.77 -5.95 1.35
C HIS A 41 -16.25 -5.07 2.48
N TRP A 42 -17.06 -4.83 3.51
CA TRP A 42 -16.65 -4.01 4.65
C TRP A 42 -15.56 -4.65 5.50
N HIS A 43 -15.54 -5.99 5.59
CA HIS A 43 -14.45 -6.70 6.24
C HIS A 43 -13.14 -6.55 5.47
N LEU A 44 -13.17 -6.68 4.14
CA LEU A 44 -11.99 -6.47 3.29
C LEU A 44 -11.45 -5.04 3.38
N ILE A 45 -12.33 -4.03 3.37
CA ILE A 45 -11.93 -2.62 3.56
C ILE A 45 -11.26 -2.42 4.92
N ARG A 46 -11.74 -3.07 5.98
CA ARG A 46 -11.09 -3.06 7.29
C ARG A 46 -9.71 -3.70 7.26
N CYS A 47 -9.55 -4.82 6.56
CA CYS A 47 -8.24 -5.46 6.40
C CYS A 47 -7.24 -4.51 5.71
N ILE A 48 -7.67 -3.82 4.65
CA ILE A 48 -6.87 -2.79 3.98
C ILE A 48 -6.53 -1.65 4.96
N GLY A 49 -7.52 -1.14 5.70
CA GLY A 49 -7.30 -0.10 6.71
C GLY A 49 -6.27 -0.51 7.77
N GLY A 50 -6.35 -1.74 8.29
CA GLY A 50 -5.40 -2.31 9.23
C GLY A 50 -3.98 -2.42 8.67
N GLN A 51 -3.84 -2.85 7.40
CA GLN A 51 -2.55 -2.88 6.72
C GLN A 51 -1.97 -1.47 6.55
N ILE A 52 -2.78 -0.47 6.21
CA ILE A 52 -2.34 0.92 6.08
C ILE A 52 -1.90 1.47 7.44
N ILE A 53 -2.65 1.23 8.52
CA ILE A 53 -2.27 1.60 9.90
C ILE A 53 -0.92 0.97 10.26
N ALA A 54 -0.75 -0.33 10.04
CA ALA A 54 0.50 -1.03 10.32
C ALA A 54 1.66 -0.46 9.49
N SER A 55 1.42 -0.15 8.21
CA SER A 55 2.43 0.43 7.32
C SER A 55 2.87 1.84 7.76
N ALA A 56 2.03 2.61 8.44
CA ALA A 56 2.35 3.94 8.95
C ALA A 56 3.38 3.91 10.09
N TYR A 57 3.50 2.79 10.80
CA TYR A 57 4.37 2.67 11.96
C TYR A 57 5.86 2.75 11.60
N ALA A 58 6.27 2.06 10.54
CA ALA A 58 7.70 1.98 10.17
C ALA A 58 8.28 3.35 9.78
N PRO A 59 7.68 4.13 8.86
CA PRO A 59 8.13 5.48 8.55
C PRO A 59 8.09 6.40 9.78
N PHE A 60 7.05 6.29 10.63
CA PHE A 60 6.96 7.10 11.84
C PHE A 60 8.12 6.83 12.79
N LYS A 61 8.37 5.56 13.12
CA LYS A 61 9.44 5.16 14.04
C LYS A 61 10.81 5.52 13.49
N MET A 62 11.04 5.30 12.20
CA MET A 62 12.35 5.44 11.57
C MET A 62 12.64 6.84 11.02
N ARG A 63 11.69 7.79 11.09
CA ARG A 63 11.83 9.16 10.54
C ARG A 63 13.07 9.92 11.02
N LYS A 64 13.53 9.64 12.24
CA LYS A 64 14.71 10.28 12.86
C LYS A 64 16.00 9.44 12.72
N SER A 65 15.93 8.28 12.08
CA SER A 65 17.11 7.41 11.88
C SER A 65 18.13 8.13 11.01
N THR A 66 19.39 8.12 11.46
CA THR A 66 20.54 8.65 10.72
C THR A 66 21.11 7.65 9.72
N SER A 67 20.67 6.39 9.77
CA SER A 67 21.13 5.32 8.88
C SER A 67 20.52 5.47 7.47
N PRO A 68 21.34 5.70 6.41
CA PRO A 68 20.84 5.87 5.05
C PRO A 68 20.04 4.65 4.52
N PRO A 69 20.46 3.39 4.76
CA PRO A 69 19.67 2.22 4.39
C PRO A 69 18.27 2.18 4.98
N THR A 70 18.08 2.64 6.21
CA THR A 70 16.77 2.69 6.84
C THR A 70 15.83 3.64 6.08
N GLN A 71 16.35 4.75 5.58
CA GLN A 71 15.57 5.71 4.79
C GLN A 71 15.18 5.11 3.43
N THR A 72 16.12 4.42 2.77
CA THR A 72 15.85 3.67 1.52
C THR A 72 14.72 2.66 1.70
N VAL A 73 14.72 1.89 2.79
CA VAL A 73 13.62 0.95 3.11
C VAL A 73 12.29 1.69 3.28
N CYS A 74 12.26 2.83 3.98
CA CYS A 74 11.02 3.59 4.17
C CYS A 74 10.44 4.10 2.85
N TYR A 75 11.28 4.51 1.89
CA TYR A 75 10.79 4.93 0.56
C TYR A 75 10.31 3.74 -0.27
N LEU A 76 11.04 2.62 -0.26
CA LEU A 76 10.64 1.41 -0.98
C LEU A 76 9.30 0.83 -0.47
N LEU A 77 9.07 0.89 0.84
CA LEU A 77 7.79 0.53 1.48
C LEU A 77 6.61 1.38 0.97
N ARG A 78 6.84 2.53 0.33
CA ARG A 78 5.80 3.35 -0.31
C ARG A 78 5.75 3.17 -1.82
N ILE A 79 6.89 3.07 -2.48
CA ILE A 79 6.99 2.86 -3.94
C ILE A 79 6.28 1.56 -4.35
N ILE A 80 6.54 0.44 -3.66
CA ILE A 80 6.00 -0.86 -4.04
C ILE A 80 4.46 -0.88 -3.98
N PRO A 81 3.81 -0.49 -2.86
CA PRO A 81 2.35 -0.40 -2.84
C PRO A 81 1.78 0.58 -3.86
N CYS A 82 2.42 1.73 -4.10
CA CYS A 82 1.93 2.69 -5.11
C CYS A 82 1.84 2.06 -6.51
N ILE A 83 2.87 1.30 -6.92
CA ILE A 83 2.88 0.59 -8.21
C ILE A 83 1.71 -0.40 -8.28
N LEU A 84 1.49 -1.15 -7.21
CA LEU A 84 0.47 -2.21 -7.19
C LEU A 84 -0.94 -1.66 -7.13
N PHE A 85 -1.17 -0.59 -6.35
CA PHE A 85 -2.44 0.11 -6.37
C PHE A 85 -2.72 0.75 -7.74
N LEU A 86 -1.71 1.26 -8.45
CA LEU A 86 -1.87 1.72 -9.83
C LEU A 86 -2.26 0.57 -10.77
N MET A 87 -1.56 -0.57 -10.70
CA MET A 87 -1.93 -1.76 -11.48
C MET A 87 -3.36 -2.21 -11.18
N LEU A 88 -3.75 -2.22 -9.92
CA LEU A 88 -5.10 -2.56 -9.49
C LEU A 88 -6.14 -1.59 -10.05
N LEU A 89 -5.89 -0.27 -9.98
CA LEU A 89 -6.83 0.73 -10.51
C LEU A 89 -7.02 0.57 -12.01
N PHE A 90 -5.95 0.32 -12.77
CA PHE A 90 -6.04 0.06 -14.19
C PHE A 90 -6.78 -1.25 -14.50
N HIS A 91 -6.52 -2.30 -13.72
CA HIS A 91 -7.21 -3.57 -13.85
C HIS A 91 -8.70 -3.45 -13.54
N CYS A 92 -9.06 -2.80 -12.42
CA CYS A 92 -10.45 -2.52 -12.03
C CYS A 92 -11.17 -1.71 -13.12
N ARG A 93 -10.52 -0.70 -13.69
CA ARG A 93 -11.08 0.08 -14.80
C ARG A 93 -11.29 -0.76 -16.07
N SER A 94 -10.38 -1.69 -16.35
CA SER A 94 -10.45 -2.55 -17.54
C SER A 94 -11.51 -3.63 -17.43
N GLN A 95 -11.63 -4.29 -16.27
CA GLN A 95 -12.54 -5.43 -16.09
C GLN A 95 -13.94 -5.02 -15.62
N THR A 96 -14.02 -3.96 -14.80
CA THR A 96 -15.27 -3.51 -14.17
C THR A 96 -15.35 -1.99 -14.20
N PRO A 97 -15.52 -1.37 -15.39
CA PRO A 97 -15.46 0.08 -15.56
C PRO A 97 -16.48 0.85 -14.73
N ASP A 98 -17.64 0.25 -14.45
CA ASP A 98 -18.74 0.90 -13.72
C ASP A 98 -18.70 0.67 -12.19
N LEU A 99 -17.69 -0.03 -11.67
CA LEU A 99 -17.63 -0.38 -10.25
C LEU A 99 -17.36 0.83 -9.34
N ILE A 100 -16.46 1.72 -9.77
CA ILE A 100 -16.03 2.91 -9.04
C ILE A 100 -16.29 4.13 -9.93
N SER A 101 -16.80 5.23 -9.35
CA SER A 101 -16.98 6.48 -10.10
C SER A 101 -15.67 6.96 -10.71
N LEU A 102 -15.72 7.34 -12.00
CA LEU A 102 -14.56 7.80 -12.76
C LEU A 102 -13.84 8.97 -12.06
N LYS A 103 -14.59 9.84 -11.37
CA LYS A 103 -14.04 10.96 -10.61
C LYS A 103 -13.06 10.49 -9.52
N TYR A 104 -13.46 9.50 -8.73
CA TYR A 104 -12.60 8.96 -7.67
C TYR A 104 -11.43 8.17 -8.25
N LEU A 105 -11.66 7.41 -9.31
CA LEU A 105 -10.63 6.62 -9.98
C LEU A 105 -9.52 7.51 -10.56
N GLU A 106 -9.88 8.59 -11.26
CA GLU A 106 -8.92 9.58 -11.78
C GLU A 106 -8.18 10.29 -10.65
N TRP A 107 -8.88 10.71 -9.59
CA TRP A 107 -8.25 11.35 -8.44
C TRP A 107 -7.22 10.42 -7.77
N MET A 108 -7.59 9.16 -7.51
CA MET A 108 -6.70 8.15 -6.92
C MET A 108 -5.49 7.88 -7.83
N LYS A 109 -5.70 7.79 -9.14
CA LYS A 109 -4.63 7.60 -10.13
C LYS A 109 -3.59 8.72 -10.05
N TYR A 110 -4.01 9.99 -10.11
CA TYR A 110 -3.08 11.12 -10.04
C TYR A 110 -2.40 11.24 -8.67
N PHE A 111 -3.13 10.98 -7.58
CA PHE A 111 -2.57 10.94 -6.24
C PHE A 111 -1.46 9.88 -6.11
N LEU A 112 -1.68 8.68 -6.65
CA LEU A 112 -0.68 7.61 -6.63
C LEU A 112 0.52 7.91 -7.52
N PHE A 113 0.34 8.50 -8.71
CA PHE A 113 1.46 8.93 -9.55
C PHE A 113 2.29 10.04 -8.88
N ALA A 114 1.65 11.02 -8.25
CA ALA A 114 2.34 12.08 -7.53
C ALA A 114 3.12 11.53 -6.32
N SER A 115 2.52 10.59 -5.58
CA SER A 115 3.17 9.89 -4.46
C SER A 115 4.37 9.07 -4.94
N LEU A 116 4.20 8.30 -6.01
CA LEU A 116 5.26 7.50 -6.63
C LEU A 116 6.44 8.38 -7.06
N ALA A 117 6.16 9.49 -7.76
CA ALA A 117 7.19 10.44 -8.18
C ALA A 117 7.93 11.04 -6.97
N THR A 118 7.19 11.44 -5.93
CA THR A 118 7.78 12.01 -4.70
C THR A 118 8.75 11.02 -4.05
N TYR A 119 8.37 9.76 -3.91
CA TYR A 119 9.22 8.75 -3.27
C TYR A 119 10.37 8.28 -4.15
N ILE A 120 10.20 8.23 -5.48
CA ILE A 120 11.32 7.96 -6.40
C ILE A 120 12.35 9.09 -6.35
N LEU A 121 11.91 10.36 -6.36
CA LEU A 121 12.81 11.51 -6.24
C LEU A 121 13.53 11.51 -4.88
N ALA A 122 12.82 11.19 -3.79
CA ALA A 122 13.42 11.04 -2.47
C ALA A 122 14.44 9.89 -2.41
N LEU A 123 14.15 8.77 -3.09
CA LEU A 123 15.03 7.63 -3.20
C LEU A 123 16.30 8.00 -3.99
N ILE A 124 16.16 8.58 -5.19
CA ILE A 124 17.28 9.07 -6.02
C ILE A 124 18.12 10.08 -5.25
N GLY A 125 17.49 11.08 -4.63
CA GLY A 125 18.19 12.07 -3.81
C GLY A 125 18.91 11.49 -2.59
N SER A 126 18.49 10.31 -2.11
CA SER A 126 19.16 9.60 -1.02
C SER A 126 20.31 8.70 -1.47
N GLY A 127 20.57 8.56 -2.78
CA GLY A 127 21.69 7.77 -3.31
C GLY A 127 21.50 6.26 -3.29
N TRP A 128 20.28 5.75 -3.03
CA TRP A 128 19.94 4.32 -3.12
C TRP A 128 20.85 3.42 -2.27
N HIS A 129 21.13 3.84 -1.04
CA HIS A 129 21.98 3.07 -0.13
C HIS A 129 21.31 1.74 0.23
N VAL A 130 21.79 0.65 -0.34
CA VAL A 130 21.37 -0.71 0.03
C VAL A 130 22.08 -1.08 1.33
N GLY A 131 21.31 -1.38 2.38
CA GLY A 131 21.87 -1.85 3.64
C GLY A 131 22.56 -3.20 3.46
N SER A 132 23.62 -3.44 4.24
CA SER A 132 24.04 -4.80 4.50
C SER A 132 22.92 -5.52 5.29
N SER A 133 22.69 -6.79 4.96
CA SER A 133 21.66 -7.69 5.50
C SER A 133 21.18 -7.38 6.93
N LEU A 134 19.85 -7.37 7.15
CA LEU A 134 19.19 -7.19 8.46
C LEU A 134 19.76 -8.09 9.57
N PHE A 135 20.27 -9.27 9.21
CA PHE A 135 21.13 -10.12 10.01
C PHE A 135 22.31 -10.60 9.15
N THR A 136 23.53 -10.16 9.44
CA THR A 136 24.76 -10.61 8.76
C THR A 136 24.99 -12.12 8.82
N ALA A 137 24.38 -12.80 9.79
CA ALA A 137 24.49 -14.25 9.98
C ALA A 137 23.43 -15.10 9.24
N ASN A 138 22.29 -14.54 8.82
CA ASN A 138 21.18 -15.33 8.26
C ASN A 138 20.66 -14.76 6.92
N ARG A 139 21.44 -15.01 5.85
CA ARG A 139 21.12 -14.56 4.48
C ARG A 139 19.81 -15.14 3.95
N ILE A 140 19.51 -16.40 4.30
CA ILE A 140 18.29 -17.09 3.86
C ILE A 140 17.07 -16.48 4.55
N GLY A 141 17.12 -16.24 5.86
CA GLY A 141 16.03 -15.61 6.61
C GLY A 141 15.67 -14.21 6.09
N ASN A 142 16.68 -13.38 5.77
CA ASN A 142 16.43 -12.05 5.21
C ASN A 142 15.79 -12.10 3.82
N GLY A 143 16.20 -13.07 2.99
CA GLY A 143 15.56 -13.35 1.71
C GLY A 143 14.11 -13.77 1.90
N LEU A 144 13.85 -14.69 2.83
CA LEU A 144 12.49 -15.17 3.13
C LEU A 144 11.57 -14.06 3.64
N TYR A 145 12.05 -13.13 4.48
CA TYR A 145 11.24 -11.98 4.91
C TYR A 145 10.91 -11.00 3.77
N GLN A 146 11.85 -10.78 2.85
CA GLN A 146 11.59 -9.96 1.66
C GLN A 146 10.65 -10.67 0.68
N PHE A 147 10.81 -11.98 0.50
CA PHE A 147 9.90 -12.80 -0.29
C PHE A 147 8.52 -12.92 0.35
N ASP A 148 8.40 -12.98 1.66
CA ASP A 148 7.12 -13.03 2.37
C ASP A 148 6.38 -11.69 2.27
N SER A 149 7.09 -10.57 2.42
CA SER A 149 6.52 -9.25 2.16
C SER A 149 6.11 -9.09 0.70
N LEU A 150 6.93 -9.55 -0.26
CA LEU A 150 6.60 -9.50 -1.68
C LEU A 150 5.45 -10.46 -2.03
N ALA A 151 5.41 -11.65 -1.42
CA ALA A 151 4.38 -12.66 -1.61
C ALA A 151 3.07 -12.22 -0.99
N SER A 152 3.05 -11.63 0.22
CA SER A 152 1.84 -11.07 0.82
C SER A 152 1.26 -9.96 -0.05
N VAL A 153 2.13 -9.14 -0.62
CA VAL A 153 1.77 -8.06 -1.53
C VAL A 153 1.29 -8.58 -2.89
N ALA A 154 1.94 -9.62 -3.43
CA ALA A 154 1.53 -10.30 -4.66
C ALA A 154 0.22 -11.08 -4.48
N ILE A 155 0.03 -11.79 -3.37
CA ILE A 155 -1.21 -12.49 -3.00
C ILE A 155 -2.35 -11.48 -2.86
N GLY A 156 -2.11 -10.32 -2.22
CA GLY A 156 -3.10 -9.24 -2.15
C GLY A 156 -3.47 -8.69 -3.55
N ALA A 157 -2.49 -8.53 -4.43
CA ALA A 157 -2.72 -8.10 -5.81
C ALA A 157 -3.47 -9.17 -6.64
N THR A 158 -3.11 -10.44 -6.50
CA THR A 158 -3.74 -11.58 -7.17
C THR A 158 -5.18 -11.80 -6.67
N TRP A 159 -5.43 -11.63 -5.37
CA TRP A 159 -6.78 -11.70 -4.79
C TRP A 159 -7.72 -10.68 -5.42
N MET A 160 -7.23 -9.45 -5.63
CA MET A 160 -8.05 -8.38 -6.20
C MET A 160 -8.15 -8.42 -7.73
N ALA A 161 -7.16 -8.97 -8.43
CA ALA A 161 -7.19 -9.10 -9.89
C ALA A 161 -7.93 -10.36 -10.39
N VAL A 162 -7.91 -11.46 -9.62
CA VAL A 162 -8.51 -12.73 -10.05
C VAL A 162 -9.21 -13.43 -8.87
N PRO A 163 -10.26 -12.84 -8.27
CA PRO A 163 -10.92 -13.40 -7.10
C PRO A 163 -11.51 -14.80 -7.38
N LYS A 164 -11.97 -15.04 -8.61
CA LYS A 164 -12.59 -16.32 -9.03
C LYS A 164 -11.62 -17.51 -9.07
N TRP A 165 -10.32 -17.26 -9.27
CA TRP A 165 -9.33 -18.33 -9.38
C TRP A 165 -8.87 -18.84 -8.00
N LEU A 166 -8.76 -17.93 -7.02
CA LEU A 166 -8.39 -18.31 -5.65
C LEU A 166 -9.55 -18.93 -4.87
N LEU A 167 -10.77 -18.43 -5.09
CA LEU A 167 -11.99 -18.88 -4.42
C LEU A 167 -12.66 -20.05 -5.14
N HIS A 168 -11.93 -20.97 -5.78
CA HIS A 168 -12.51 -22.04 -6.60
C HIS A 168 -13.80 -22.64 -5.97
N ARG A 169 -14.97 -22.24 -6.51
CA ARG A 169 -16.33 -22.61 -6.06
C ARG A 169 -16.84 -22.11 -4.70
N GLN A 170 -16.27 -21.07 -4.09
CA GLN A 170 -16.76 -20.53 -2.80
C GLN A 170 -17.77 -19.38 -2.92
N VAL A 171 -18.06 -18.91 -4.13
CA VAL A 171 -19.15 -17.96 -4.38
C VAL A 171 -19.88 -18.41 -5.64
N GLU A 172 -21.01 -19.08 -5.44
CA GLU A 172 -22.08 -19.17 -6.44
C GLU A 172 -22.97 -17.94 -6.37
#